data_AF-A0A3S2MDQ7-F1
#
_entry.id   AF-A0A3S2MDQ7-F1
#
_cell.length_a   1.000
_cell.length_b   1.000
_cell.length_c   1.000
_cell.angle_alpha   90.00
_cell.angle_beta   90.00
_cell.angle_gamma   90.00
#
_symmetry.space_group_name_H-M   'P 1'
#
loop_
_entity.id
_entity.type
_entity.pdbx_description
1 polymer ?
#
loop_
_entity_poly.entity_id
_entity_poly.type
_entity_poly.pdbx_seq_one_letter_code
_entity_poly.pdbx_strand_id
1 'polypeptide(L)'
;MFAEHKPSWILTGTVVACIMALYVPGVQRTVPGGDSGELITTACELGVAHPPGYPIFTLLAHLGMKLLPLSPAHSVNLVNSLLGAAACGFLCLTVCRLVGPGPGAVLAGGVFAMSKLSWQWSMVAEVFTLNNLFVGLLFFLTVSFHCAETPRQRWRTAQWGALCCGLGLCNQHTLVLYVLAIIPWVIYRLHSLTVSP
;
A
#
# COMPACT_ATOMS: atom_id res chain seq x y z
N MET A 1 -4.14 17.78 -6.38
CA MET A 1 -5.19 16.90 -5.88
C MET A 1 -5.82 16.21 -7.10
N PHE A 2 -5.85 14.88 -7.12
CA PHE A 2 -6.41 14.10 -8.23
C PHE A 2 -7.92 14.36 -8.30
N ALA A 3 -8.45 14.75 -9.46
CA ALA A 3 -9.88 14.95 -9.65
C ALA A 3 -10.58 13.58 -9.74
N GLU A 4 -10.65 12.90 -8.61
CA GLU A 4 -11.41 11.67 -8.46
C GLU A 4 -12.87 12.01 -8.18
N HIS A 5 -13.80 11.32 -8.84
CA HIS A 5 -15.21 11.53 -8.61
C HIS A 5 -15.60 11.08 -7.18
N LYS A 6 -16.42 11.89 -6.50
CA LYS A 6 -17.02 11.57 -5.19
C LYS A 6 -17.49 10.11 -5.04
N PRO A 7 -18.18 9.47 -6.02
CA PRO A 7 -18.56 8.06 -5.92
C PRO A 7 -17.38 7.09 -5.80
N SER A 8 -16.23 7.36 -6.43
CA SER A 8 -15.04 6.50 -6.32
C SER A 8 -14.51 6.44 -4.89
N TRP A 9 -14.46 7.58 -4.20
CA TRP A 9 -14.02 7.64 -2.80
C TRP A 9 -14.99 6.96 -1.85
N ILE A 10 -16.29 7.12 -2.05
CA ILE A 10 -17.32 6.47 -1.21
C ILE A 10 -17.25 4.95 -1.40
N LEU A 11 -17.17 4.48 -2.64
CA LEU A 11 -17.06 3.06 -2.96
C LEU A 11 -15.82 2.44 -2.33
N THR A 12 -14.65 3.05 -2.54
CA THR A 12 -13.39 2.58 -1.94
C THR A 12 -13.45 2.62 -0.42
N GLY A 13 -13.94 3.70 0.18
CA GLY A 13 -14.06 3.81 1.63
C GLY A 13 -14.96 2.71 2.21
N THR A 14 -16.04 2.38 1.51
CA THR A 14 -16.92 1.26 1.88
C THR A 14 -16.20 -0.08 1.78
N VAL A 15 -15.47 -0.34 0.69
CA VAL A 15 -14.67 -1.57 0.50
C VAL A 15 -13.64 -1.71 1.62
N VAL A 16 -12.87 -0.65 1.92
CA VAL A 16 -11.86 -0.64 2.99
C VAL A 16 -12.52 -0.92 4.34
N ALA A 17 -13.64 -0.27 4.65
CA ALA A 17 -14.36 -0.49 5.90
C ALA A 17 -14.86 -1.94 6.03
N CYS A 18 -15.40 -2.53 4.96
CA CYS A 18 -15.81 -3.93 4.94
C CYS A 18 -14.63 -4.88 5.15
N ILE A 19 -13.49 -4.67 4.48
CA ILE A 19 -12.30 -5.50 4.66
C ILE A 19 -11.72 -5.33 6.06
N MET A 20 -11.69 -4.12 6.61
CA MET A 20 -11.29 -3.89 8.00
C MET A 20 -12.19 -4.67 8.97
N ALA A 21 -13.51 -4.63 8.77
CA ALA A 21 -14.46 -5.37 9.61
C ALA A 21 -14.25 -6.89 9.53
N LEU A 22 -13.72 -7.41 8.42
CA LEU A 22 -13.35 -8.83 8.28
C LEU A 22 -11.99 -9.14 8.92
N TYR A 23 -11.01 -8.27 8.73
CA TYR A 23 -9.62 -8.52 9.13
C TYR A 23 -9.39 -8.32 10.63
N VAL A 24 -9.90 -7.21 11.19
CA VAL A 24 -9.61 -6.80 12.58
C VAL A 24 -10.00 -7.89 13.61
N PRO A 25 -11.16 -8.55 13.50
CA PRO A 25 -11.50 -9.64 14.43
C PRO A 25 -10.62 -10.89 14.30
N GLY A 26 -10.06 -11.13 13.10
CA GLY A 26 -9.24 -12.31 12.80
C GLY A 26 -7.75 -12.13 13.06
N VAL A 27 -7.32 -10.93 13.48
CA VAL A 27 -5.92 -10.59 13.68
C VAL A 27 -5.30 -11.42 14.81
N GLN A 28 -4.04 -11.83 14.65
CA GLN A 28 -3.33 -12.52 15.72
C GLN A 28 -3.11 -11.59 16.92
N ARG A 29 -3.40 -12.06 18.14
CA ARG A 29 -3.25 -11.26 19.37
C ARG A 29 -1.89 -11.46 20.06
N THR A 30 -1.17 -12.51 19.67
CA THR A 30 0.13 -12.91 20.20
C THR A 30 1.19 -12.85 19.11
N VAL A 31 2.44 -13.13 19.46
CA VAL A 31 3.54 -13.22 18.51
C VAL A 31 3.31 -14.42 17.58
N PRO A 32 3.11 -14.21 16.27
CA PRO A 32 3.05 -15.26 15.27
C PRO A 32 4.44 -15.85 15.00
N GLY A 33 4.50 -16.96 14.25
CA GLY A 33 5.77 -17.50 13.73
C GLY A 33 6.36 -16.68 12.59
N GLY A 34 7.49 -17.13 12.03
CA GLY A 34 8.21 -16.40 10.99
C GLY A 34 9.06 -15.27 11.58
N ASP A 35 9.13 -14.15 10.87
CA ASP A 35 9.96 -12.99 11.24
C ASP A 35 9.23 -12.04 12.20
N SER A 36 7.94 -12.27 12.43
CA SER A 36 7.10 -11.43 13.28
C SER A 36 7.67 -11.18 14.68
N GLY A 37 8.29 -12.19 15.31
CA GLY A 37 8.91 -12.04 16.63
C GLY A 37 10.09 -11.05 16.63
N GLU A 38 10.94 -11.12 15.60
CA GLU A 38 12.02 -10.16 15.40
C GLU A 38 11.44 -8.78 15.12
N LEU A 39 10.56 -8.65 14.13
CA LEU A 39 10.00 -7.37 13.69
C LEU A 39 9.25 -6.63 14.82
N ILE A 40 8.49 -7.33 15.65
CA ILE A 40 7.83 -6.76 16.82
C ILE A 40 8.87 -6.28 17.85
N THR A 41 9.89 -7.09 18.14
CA THR A 41 10.94 -6.75 19.12
C THR A 41 11.77 -5.56 18.64
N THR A 42 12.18 -5.56 17.37
CA THR A 42 12.85 -4.44 16.72
C THR A 42 12.02 -3.16 16.83
N ALA A 43 10.71 -3.23 16.62
CA ALA A 43 9.82 -2.08 16.75
C ALA A 43 9.66 -1.62 18.21
N CYS A 44 9.71 -2.51 19.20
CA CYS A 44 9.73 -2.13 20.62
C CYS A 44 10.96 -1.28 20.97
N GLU A 45 12.12 -1.64 20.42
CA GLU A 45 13.41 -1.01 20.72
C GLU A 45 13.81 0.09 19.72
N LEU A 46 13.02 0.30 18.66
CA LEU A 46 13.42 1.13 17.49
C LEU A 46 14.77 0.69 16.90
N GLY A 47 15.01 -0.62 16.90
CA GLY A 47 16.23 -1.22 16.36
C GLY A 47 16.21 -1.36 14.84
N VAL A 48 17.17 -2.13 14.33
CA VAL A 48 17.26 -2.51 12.92
C VAL A 48 17.09 -4.01 12.79
N ALA A 49 16.08 -4.43 12.02
CA ALA A 49 15.83 -5.85 11.75
C ALA A 49 16.83 -6.40 10.73
N HIS A 50 16.73 -7.70 10.43
CA HIS A 50 17.48 -8.33 9.35
C HIS A 50 17.36 -7.54 8.02
N PRO A 51 18.38 -7.63 7.13
CA PRO A 51 18.38 -6.87 5.88
C PRO A 51 17.08 -7.01 5.07
N PRO A 52 16.52 -5.90 4.54
CA PRO A 52 17.12 -4.57 4.42
C PRO A 52 16.98 -3.65 5.65
N GLY A 53 16.42 -4.13 6.77
CA GLY A 53 16.28 -3.39 8.02
C GLY A 53 14.91 -2.75 8.26
N TYR A 54 14.06 -2.68 7.22
CA TYR A 54 12.64 -2.29 7.28
C TYR A 54 12.31 -1.00 8.08
N PRO A 55 13.05 0.11 7.90
CA PRO A 55 12.94 1.28 8.77
C PRO A 55 11.53 1.88 8.82
N ILE A 56 10.81 1.93 7.69
CA ILE A 56 9.44 2.47 7.65
C ILE A 56 8.47 1.57 8.40
N PHE A 57 8.59 0.25 8.22
CA PHE A 57 7.75 -0.71 8.94
C PHE A 57 7.99 -0.59 10.46
N THR A 58 9.25 -0.57 10.89
CA THR A 58 9.64 -0.41 12.31
C THR A 58 9.03 0.84 12.93
N LEU A 59 9.12 1.99 12.25
CA LEU A 59 8.54 3.25 12.74
C LEU A 59 7.01 3.21 12.82
N LEU A 60 6.33 2.65 11.82
CA LEU A 60 4.87 2.50 11.82
C LEU A 60 4.39 1.53 12.91
N ALA A 61 5.10 0.41 13.08
CA ALA A 61 4.83 -0.57 14.12
C ALA A 61 5.00 0.05 15.52
N HIS A 62 6.10 0.79 15.75
CA HIS A 62 6.33 1.51 17.00
C HIS A 62 5.23 2.54 17.29
N LEU A 63 4.86 3.34 16.28
CA LEU A 63 3.77 4.29 16.41
C LEU A 63 2.44 3.59 16.77
N GLY A 64 2.12 2.48 16.10
CA GLY A 64 0.95 1.66 16.42
C GLY A 64 0.94 1.20 17.86
N MET A 65 2.07 0.74 18.39
CA MET A 65 2.22 0.35 19.79
C MET A 65 2.00 1.50 20.78
N LYS A 66 2.35 2.74 20.41
CA LYS A 66 2.13 3.92 21.25
C LYS A 66 0.69 4.42 21.23
N LEU A 67 0.00 4.28 20.10
CA LEU A 67 -1.36 4.78 19.92
C LEU A 67 -2.44 3.81 20.38
N LEU A 68 -2.16 2.51 20.35
CA LEU A 68 -3.13 1.46 20.67
C LEU A 68 -2.92 0.97 22.12
N PRO A 69 -3.96 0.96 22.97
CA PRO A 69 -3.87 0.43 24.33
C PRO A 69 -3.92 -1.12 24.33
N LEU A 70 -3.04 -1.76 23.56
CA LEU A 70 -2.96 -3.20 23.35
C LEU A 70 -1.53 -3.71 23.63
N SER A 71 -1.34 -5.03 23.67
CA SER A 71 0.01 -5.60 23.75
C SER A 71 0.83 -5.26 22.49
N PRO A 72 2.17 -5.18 22.56
CA PRO A 72 3.02 -4.94 21.40
C PRO A 72 2.67 -5.80 20.18
N ALA A 73 2.53 -7.11 20.38
CA ALA A 73 2.21 -8.04 19.31
C ALA A 73 0.84 -7.74 18.67
N HIS A 74 -0.20 -7.54 19.49
CA HIS A 74 -1.53 -7.25 18.99
C HIS A 74 -1.57 -5.89 18.25
N SER A 75 -0.89 -4.86 18.77
CA SER A 75 -0.80 -3.55 18.13
C SER A 75 -0.18 -3.63 16.73
N VAL A 76 0.95 -4.32 16.58
CA VAL A 76 1.64 -4.42 15.28
C VAL A 76 0.86 -5.30 14.29
N ASN A 77 0.31 -6.43 14.74
CA ASN A 77 -0.55 -7.27 13.90
C ASN A 77 -1.79 -6.47 13.42
N LEU A 78 -2.40 -5.66 14.30
CA LEU A 78 -3.52 -4.78 13.96
C LEU A 78 -3.09 -3.72 12.93
N VAL A 79 -1.94 -3.06 13.10
CA VAL A 79 -1.38 -2.16 12.09
C VAL A 79 -1.29 -2.86 10.73
N ASN A 80 -0.79 -4.10 10.68
CA ASN A 80 -0.68 -4.81 9.42
C ASN A 80 -2.05 -5.08 8.77
N SER A 81 -3.06 -5.42 9.57
CA SER A 81 -4.42 -5.61 9.07
C SER A 81 -5.01 -4.34 8.45
N LEU A 82 -4.73 -3.17 9.05
CA LEU A 82 -5.14 -1.87 8.54
C LEU A 82 -4.42 -1.53 7.23
N LEU A 83 -3.11 -1.80 7.17
CA LEU A 83 -2.32 -1.62 5.94
C LEU A 83 -2.82 -2.53 4.81
N GLY A 84 -3.23 -3.77 5.12
CA GLY A 84 -3.79 -4.71 4.15
C GLY A 84 -5.13 -4.25 3.58
N ALA A 85 -6.01 -3.73 4.45
CA ALA A 85 -7.25 -3.11 4.01
C ALA A 85 -7.01 -1.82 3.20
N ALA A 86 -6.01 -1.01 3.57
CA ALA A 86 -5.65 0.15 2.77
C ALA A 86 -5.10 -0.26 1.38
N ALA A 87 -4.30 -1.33 1.29
CA ALA A 87 -3.77 -1.84 0.03
C ALA A 87 -4.88 -2.26 -0.93
N CYS A 88 -5.92 -2.96 -0.44
CA CYS A 88 -7.06 -3.32 -1.26
C CYS A 88 -7.87 -2.08 -1.71
N GLY A 89 -7.94 -1.05 -0.87
CA GLY A 89 -8.52 0.25 -1.20
C GLY A 89 -7.81 0.92 -2.38
N PHE A 90 -6.48 0.90 -2.43
CA PHE A 90 -5.74 1.45 -3.57
C PHE A 90 -5.92 0.66 -4.86
N LEU A 91 -6.10 -0.66 -4.79
CA LEU A 91 -6.48 -1.45 -5.97
C LEU A 91 -7.90 -1.09 -6.45
N CYS A 92 -8.85 -0.93 -5.52
CA CYS A 92 -10.19 -0.43 -5.86
C CYS A 92 -10.11 0.95 -6.52
N LEU A 93 -9.35 1.89 -5.97
CA LEU A 93 -9.15 3.22 -6.57
C LEU A 93 -8.49 3.17 -7.95
N THR A 94 -7.50 2.29 -8.13
CA THR A 94 -6.85 2.07 -9.43
C THR A 94 -7.89 1.72 -10.50
N VAL A 95 -8.79 0.78 -10.19
CA VAL A 95 -9.86 0.37 -11.12
C VAL A 95 -10.91 1.46 -11.28
N CYS A 96 -11.35 2.10 -10.19
CA CYS A 96 -12.26 3.25 -10.25
C CYS A 96 -11.72 4.34 -11.17
N ARG A 97 -10.41 4.56 -11.17
CA ARG A 97 -9.78 5.59 -11.98
C ARG A 97 -9.63 5.20 -13.46
N LEU A 98 -9.44 3.92 -13.76
CA LEU A 98 -9.34 3.42 -15.13
C LEU A 98 -10.70 3.33 -15.84
N VAL A 99 -11.71 2.79 -15.17
CA VAL A 99 -12.99 2.41 -15.80
C VAL A 99 -14.23 2.98 -15.11
N GLY A 100 -14.07 3.69 -14.00
CA GLY A 100 -15.16 4.24 -13.20
C GLY A 100 -15.55 3.36 -12.00
N PRO A 101 -16.30 3.93 -11.02
CA PRO A 101 -16.77 3.18 -9.85
C PRO A 101 -17.80 2.13 -10.25
N GLY A 102 -17.62 0.90 -9.80
CA GLY A 102 -18.55 -0.19 -10.11
C GLY A 102 -18.11 -1.55 -9.56
N PRO A 103 -18.82 -2.63 -9.92
CA PRO A 103 -18.54 -3.98 -9.41
C PRO A 103 -17.11 -4.45 -9.68
N GLY A 104 -16.52 -4.09 -10.82
CA GLY A 104 -15.14 -4.44 -11.14
C GLY A 104 -14.12 -3.88 -10.14
N ALA A 105 -14.34 -2.67 -9.62
CA ALA A 105 -13.46 -2.07 -8.61
C ALA A 105 -13.59 -2.76 -7.25
N VAL A 106 -14.83 -3.09 -6.86
CA VAL A 106 -15.11 -3.87 -5.63
C VAL A 106 -14.47 -5.26 -5.74
N LEU A 107 -14.63 -5.94 -6.87
CA LEU A 107 -14.05 -7.26 -7.10
C LEU A 107 -12.53 -7.22 -7.09
N ALA A 108 -11.89 -6.22 -7.71
CA ALA A 108 -10.44 -6.10 -7.71
C ALA A 108 -9.86 -5.95 -6.29
N GLY A 109 -10.43 -5.06 -5.48
CA GLY A 109 -10.02 -4.89 -4.08
C GLY A 109 -10.37 -6.12 -3.23
N GLY A 110 -11.60 -6.61 -3.35
CA GLY A 110 -12.13 -7.72 -2.55
C GLY A 110 -11.43 -9.05 -2.81
N VAL A 111 -11.24 -9.43 -4.08
CA VAL A 111 -10.53 -10.67 -4.44
C VAL A 111 -9.07 -10.59 -4.01
N PHE A 112 -8.43 -9.43 -4.14
CA PHE A 112 -7.06 -9.25 -3.63
C PHE A 112 -7.01 -9.46 -2.11
N ALA A 113 -7.88 -8.81 -1.35
CA ALA A 113 -7.93 -8.96 0.11
C ALA A 113 -8.22 -10.42 0.52
N MET A 114 -9.18 -11.07 -0.14
CA MET A 114 -9.55 -12.45 0.15
C MET A 114 -8.58 -13.50 -0.41
N SER A 115 -7.55 -13.10 -1.17
CA SER A 115 -6.53 -14.02 -1.65
C SER A 115 -5.71 -14.56 -0.48
N LYS A 116 -5.38 -15.86 -0.52
CA LYS A 116 -4.71 -16.57 0.58
C LYS A 116 -3.49 -15.82 1.12
N LEU A 117 -2.60 -15.37 0.23
CA LEU A 117 -1.36 -14.70 0.63
C LEU A 117 -1.60 -13.29 1.19
N SER A 118 -2.48 -12.51 0.57
CA SER A 118 -2.79 -11.16 1.08
C SER A 118 -3.46 -11.22 2.44
N TRP A 119 -4.43 -12.13 2.60
CA TRP A 119 -5.09 -12.37 3.88
C TRP A 119 -4.07 -12.81 4.94
N GLN A 120 -3.29 -13.84 4.66
CA GLN A 120 -2.33 -14.41 5.59
C GLN A 120 -1.40 -13.33 6.15
N TRP A 121 -0.78 -12.53 5.27
CA TRP A 121 0.17 -11.50 5.69
C TRP A 121 -0.50 -10.29 6.32
N SER A 122 -1.79 -10.05 6.07
CA SER A 122 -2.54 -9.00 6.75
C SER A 122 -2.89 -9.37 8.21
N MET A 123 -2.82 -10.64 8.61
CA MET A 123 -3.18 -11.08 9.98
C MET A 123 -2.02 -11.04 10.98
N VAL A 124 -0.78 -10.89 10.49
CA VAL A 124 0.47 -11.05 11.26
C VAL A 124 1.43 -9.90 10.98
N ALA A 125 2.38 -9.64 11.89
CA ALA A 125 3.36 -8.57 11.81
C ALA A 125 4.46 -8.89 10.78
N GLU A 126 4.18 -8.59 9.51
CA GLU A 126 5.07 -8.92 8.40
C GLU A 126 5.16 -7.79 7.37
N VAL A 127 6.34 -7.60 6.80
CA VAL A 127 6.69 -6.47 5.92
C VAL A 127 5.99 -6.51 4.55
N PHE A 128 5.45 -7.67 4.18
CA PHE A 128 4.79 -7.90 2.89
C PHE A 128 3.53 -7.07 2.71
N THR A 129 2.79 -6.81 3.79
CA THR A 129 1.54 -6.05 3.71
C THR A 129 1.79 -4.57 3.48
N LEU A 130 2.84 -4.01 4.09
CA LEU A 130 3.30 -2.66 3.78
C LEU A 130 3.81 -2.57 2.33
N ASN A 131 4.52 -3.60 1.84
CA ASN A 131 4.89 -3.66 0.43
C ASN A 131 3.66 -3.68 -0.49
N ASN A 132 2.63 -4.46 -0.16
CA ASN A 132 1.38 -4.50 -0.92
C ASN A 132 0.69 -3.12 -0.96
N LEU A 133 0.74 -2.37 0.13
CA LEU A 133 0.25 -0.99 0.17
C LEU A 133 1.01 -0.10 -0.80
N PHE A 134 2.35 -0.17 -0.82
CA PHE A 134 3.17 0.59 -1.76
C PHE A 134 2.91 0.18 -3.22
N VAL A 135 2.74 -1.11 -3.51
CA VAL A 135 2.38 -1.59 -4.86
C VAL A 135 1.01 -1.04 -5.28
N GLY A 136 0.01 -1.12 -4.40
CA GLY A 136 -1.33 -0.59 -4.66
C GLY A 136 -1.30 0.92 -4.92
N LEU A 137 -0.58 1.69 -4.09
CA LEU A 137 -0.39 3.12 -4.28
C LEU A 137 0.35 3.42 -5.59
N LEU A 138 1.38 2.65 -5.94
CA LEU A 138 2.13 2.80 -7.18
C LEU A 138 1.25 2.57 -8.41
N PHE A 139 0.36 1.58 -8.38
CA PHE A 139 -0.63 1.35 -9.45
C PHE A 139 -1.61 2.51 -9.58
N PHE A 140 -2.14 3.00 -8.46
CA PHE A 140 -3.03 4.17 -8.47
C PHE A 140 -2.32 5.41 -9.03
N LEU A 141 -1.06 5.65 -8.65
CA LEU A 141 -0.26 6.76 -9.17
C LEU A 141 0.07 6.60 -10.66
N THR A 142 0.35 5.38 -11.11
CA THR A 142 0.61 5.07 -12.52
C THR A 142 -0.60 5.37 -13.40
N VAL A 143 -1.79 4.92 -12.97
CA VAL A 143 -3.04 5.24 -13.65
C VAL A 143 -3.34 6.74 -13.57
N SER A 144 -3.14 7.36 -12.42
CA SER A 144 -3.32 8.81 -12.26
C SER A 144 -2.38 9.62 -13.16
N PHE A 145 -1.19 9.11 -13.45
CA PHE A 145 -0.26 9.70 -14.39
C PHE A 145 -0.75 9.53 -15.83
N HIS A 146 -1.25 8.34 -16.18
CA HIS A 146 -1.85 8.07 -17.48
C HIS A 146 -3.04 8.99 -17.79
N CYS A 147 -3.97 9.10 -16.83
CA CYS A 147 -5.22 9.86 -16.94
C CYS A 147 -5.05 11.36 -16.64
N ALA A 148 -3.83 11.85 -16.36
CA ALA A 148 -3.62 13.27 -16.12
C ALA A 148 -3.72 14.07 -17.43
N GLU A 149 -4.52 15.12 -17.41
CA GLU A 149 -4.83 15.96 -18.59
C GLU A 149 -3.80 17.07 -18.79
N THR A 150 -3.22 17.58 -17.69
CA THR A 150 -2.27 18.70 -17.73
C THR A 150 -0.83 18.23 -17.50
N PRO A 151 0.18 18.85 -18.16
CA PRO A 151 1.59 18.55 -17.94
C PRO A 151 2.01 18.73 -16.47
N ARG A 152 1.53 19.79 -15.81
CA ARG A 152 1.80 20.06 -14.40
C ARG A 152 1.28 18.95 -13.49
N GLN A 153 0.08 18.42 -13.78
CA GLN A 153 -0.47 17.30 -13.01
C GLN A 153 0.35 16.03 -13.24
N ARG A 154 0.70 15.70 -14.49
CA ARG A 154 1.56 14.55 -14.81
C ARG A 154 2.88 14.60 -14.06
N TRP A 155 3.57 15.75 -14.12
CA TRP A 155 4.84 15.96 -13.42
C TRP A 155 4.69 15.73 -11.90
N ARG A 156 3.67 16.35 -11.29
CA ARG A 156 3.42 16.16 -9.86
C ARG A 156 3.12 14.71 -9.50
N THR A 157 2.36 13.98 -10.33
CA THR A 157 2.10 12.56 -10.10
C THR A 157 3.38 11.72 -10.21
N ALA A 158 4.27 12.03 -11.15
CA ALA A 158 5.56 11.37 -11.27
C ALA A 158 6.45 11.60 -10.04
N GLN A 159 6.43 12.81 -9.45
CA GLN A 159 7.15 13.10 -8.20
C GLN A 159 6.62 12.27 -7.03
N TRP A 160 5.30 12.14 -6.88
CA TRP A 160 4.69 11.25 -5.88
C TRP A 160 5.02 9.78 -6.15
N GLY A 161 5.05 9.37 -7.41
CA GLY A 161 5.50 8.05 -7.82
C GLY A 161 6.95 7.77 -7.43
N ALA A 162 7.86 8.71 -7.68
CA ALA A 162 9.26 8.60 -7.30
C ALA A 162 9.45 8.48 -5.77
N LEU A 163 8.70 9.27 -4.99
CA LEU A 163 8.69 9.15 -3.53
C LEU A 163 8.18 7.77 -3.08
N CYS A 164 7.08 7.30 -3.67
CA CYS A 164 6.52 5.97 -3.38
C CYS A 164 7.51 4.85 -3.70
N CYS A 165 8.23 4.94 -4.83
CA CYS A 165 9.27 3.99 -5.20
C CYS A 165 10.43 4.00 -4.19
N GLY A 166 10.92 5.19 -3.80
CA GLY A 166 12.00 5.33 -2.83
C GLY A 166 11.64 4.72 -1.48
N LEU A 167 10.49 5.11 -0.91
CA LEU A 167 10.00 4.59 0.36
C LEU A 167 9.72 3.08 0.29
N GLY A 168 9.10 2.61 -0.79
CA GLY A 168 8.76 1.20 -0.95
C GLY A 168 9.99 0.30 -1.14
N LEU A 169 11.03 0.77 -1.83
CA LEU A 169 12.30 0.04 -1.98
C LEU A 169 13.09 -0.04 -0.67
N CYS A 170 12.95 0.94 0.23
CA CYS A 170 13.47 0.84 1.60
C CYS A 170 12.72 -0.20 2.45
N ASN A 171 11.51 -0.59 2.06
CA ASN A 171 10.75 -1.64 2.74
C ASN A 171 11.01 -3.01 2.15
N GLN A 172 10.85 -3.21 0.84
CA GLN A 172 11.01 -4.53 0.23
C GLN A 172 11.51 -4.43 -1.21
N HIS A 173 12.60 -5.14 -1.49
CA HIS A 173 13.27 -5.08 -2.80
C HIS A 173 12.42 -5.65 -3.94
N THR A 174 11.41 -6.49 -3.66
CA THR A 174 10.51 -7.04 -4.69
C THR A 174 9.74 -5.95 -5.44
N LEU A 175 9.61 -4.75 -4.87
CA LEU A 175 9.02 -3.61 -5.59
C LEU A 175 9.77 -3.27 -6.88
N VAL A 176 11.06 -3.61 -6.98
CA VAL A 176 11.89 -3.39 -8.18
C VAL A 176 11.27 -3.97 -9.45
N LEU A 177 10.54 -5.09 -9.35
CA LEU A 177 9.89 -5.74 -10.49
C LEU A 177 8.87 -4.82 -11.17
N TYR A 178 8.13 -4.03 -10.39
CA TYR A 178 7.16 -3.07 -10.90
C TYR A 178 7.85 -1.81 -11.41
N VAL A 179 8.84 -1.33 -10.65
CA VAL A 179 9.56 -0.08 -10.93
C VAL A 179 10.33 -0.17 -12.26
N LEU A 180 10.93 -1.32 -12.57
CA LEU A 180 11.66 -1.55 -13.82
C LEU A 180 10.77 -1.41 -15.07
N ALA A 181 9.48 -1.71 -14.96
CA ALA A 181 8.54 -1.52 -16.06
C ALA A 181 7.97 -0.08 -16.09
N ILE A 182 7.62 0.45 -14.92
CA ILE A 182 6.91 1.73 -14.81
C ILE A 182 7.83 2.92 -15.10
N ILE A 183 9.07 2.94 -14.59
CA ILE A 183 9.97 4.10 -14.75
C ILE A 183 10.29 4.38 -16.22
N PRO A 184 10.75 3.42 -17.04
CA PRO A 184 11.04 3.69 -18.45
C PRO A 184 9.82 4.21 -19.21
N TRP A 185 8.64 3.65 -18.91
CA TRP A 185 7.38 4.10 -19.50
C TRP A 185 7.04 5.55 -19.10
N VAL A 186 7.18 5.92 -17.82
CA VAL A 186 6.97 7.30 -17.35
C VAL A 186 7.94 8.27 -18.02
N ILE A 187 9.23 7.93 -18.09
CA ILE A 187 10.26 8.76 -18.73
C ILE A 187 9.94 8.97 -20.21
N TYR A 188 9.62 7.89 -20.93
CA TYR A 188 9.23 7.96 -22.33
C TYR A 188 8.03 8.90 -22.54
N ARG A 189 7.00 8.78 -21.71
CA ARG A 189 5.80 9.63 -21.78
C ARG A 189 6.10 11.09 -21.44
N LEU A 190 6.99 11.38 -20.49
CA LEU A 190 7.40 12.75 -20.18
C LEU A 190 8.19 13.37 -21.35
N HIS A 191 9.13 12.64 -21.94
CA HIS A 191 9.91 13.12 -23.08
C HIS A 191 9.05 13.36 -24.33
N SER A 192 8.06 12.51 -24.59
CA SER A 192 7.15 12.70 -25.73
C SER A 192 6.36 14.02 -25.65
N LEU A 193 6.14 14.55 -24.45
CA LEU A 193 5.38 15.80 -24.22
C LEU A 193 6.25 17.05 -24.32
N THR A 194 7.57 16.94 -24.10
CA THR A 194 8.49 18.06 -24.25
C THR A 194 8.87 18.33 -25.70
N VAL A 195 8.67 17.36 -26.59
CA VAL A 195 9.07 17.43 -28.02
C VAL A 195 7.89 17.76 -28.95
N SER A 196 6.64 17.71 -28.46
CA SER A 196 5.46 18.15 -29.21
C SER A 196 5.38 19.69 -29.25
N PRO A 197 5.37 20.34 -30.45
CA PRO A 197 5.35 21.79 -30.62
C PRO A 197 4.03 22.45 -30.19
#